data_AF-A0A432T0M7-F1
#
_entry.id   AF-A0A432T0M7-F1
#
_cell.length_a   1.000
_cell.length_b   1.000
_cell.length_c   1.000
_cell.angle_alpha   90.00
_cell.angle_beta   90.00
_cell.angle_gamma   90.00
#
_symmetry.space_group_name_H-M   'P 1'
#
loop_
_entity.id
_entity.type
_entity.pdbx_description
1 polymer ?
#
loop_
_entity_poly.entity_id
_entity_poly.type
_entity_poly.pdbx_seq_one_letter_code
_entity_poly.pdbx_strand_id
1 'polypeptide(L)'
;MKKLFKEIHEAWLATQFTGFMSQTQSRQELYEFSNILFKHLTWIENDFIKQKIEYNYDINQVPIRVDKLSTMIGDIIRRIELIESKLESCSDEHITFRMSSDLNYMKLALGKLDEEDVSSAFNMKKEFPNINLTQEAQDALTLFLFEESYKEYELIMVYNYSKANSNDAFLNRIFQILIDESFFHLRSFGQMMAQMGILGVPRSLMEEIYKFDNLEQFLKDGIQEEIGAKEECRKLADAVSASSEHFASFFNFINNQENYHIALMEEALEHINKN
;
A
#
# COMPACT_ATOMS: atom_id res chain seq x y z
N MET A 1 -5.26 21.84 5.80
CA MET A 1 -6.35 20.84 5.71
C MET A 1 -6.31 20.07 4.39
N LYS A 2 -7.14 20.31 3.35
CA LYS A 2 -7.18 19.42 2.15
C LYS A 2 -5.81 19.14 1.50
N LYS A 3 -4.93 20.15 1.41
CA LYS A 3 -3.56 19.99 0.91
C LYS A 3 -2.66 19.14 1.83
N LEU A 4 -2.83 19.27 3.15
CA LEU A 4 -2.11 18.48 4.15
C LEU A 4 -2.40 16.98 3.99
N PHE A 5 -3.67 16.62 3.79
CA PHE A 5 -4.08 15.22 3.58
C PHE A 5 -3.38 14.60 2.36
N LYS A 6 -3.41 15.30 1.21
CA LYS A 6 -2.72 14.85 -0.01
C LYS A 6 -1.20 14.74 0.21
N GLU A 7 -0.58 15.70 0.90
CA GLU A 7 0.85 15.67 1.16
C GLU A 7 1.26 14.51 2.08
N ILE A 8 0.45 14.15 3.09
CA ILE A 8 0.67 12.98 3.93
C ILE A 8 0.54 11.69 3.10
N HIS A 9 -0.49 11.60 2.26
CA HIS A 9 -0.67 10.46 1.36
C HIS A 9 0.55 10.30 0.43
N GLU A 10 0.97 11.36 -0.25
CA GLU A 10 2.14 11.30 -1.12
C GLU A 10 3.44 10.95 -0.36
N ALA A 11 3.60 11.43 0.89
CA ALA A 11 4.74 11.07 1.73
C ALA A 11 4.72 9.59 2.15
N TRP A 12 3.53 9.05 2.47
CA TRP A 12 3.35 7.63 2.76
C TRP A 12 3.78 6.77 1.57
N LEU A 13 3.26 7.07 0.36
CA LEU A 13 3.65 6.34 -0.85
C LEU A 13 5.14 6.47 -1.16
N ALA A 14 5.70 7.69 -1.09
CA ALA A 14 7.13 7.90 -1.31
C ALA A 14 7.96 7.04 -0.36
N THR A 15 7.61 7.00 0.93
CA THR A 15 8.33 6.25 1.95
C THR A 15 8.18 4.74 1.74
N GLN A 16 6.95 4.26 1.50
CA GLN A 16 6.65 2.84 1.27
C GLN A 16 7.42 2.30 0.05
N PHE A 17 7.35 3.00 -1.09
CA PHE A 17 8.00 2.59 -2.33
C PHE A 17 9.52 2.74 -2.28
N THR A 18 10.03 3.68 -1.48
CA THR A 18 11.47 3.73 -1.15
C THR A 18 11.91 2.51 -0.34
N GLY A 19 11.06 2.03 0.58
CA GLY A 19 11.29 0.76 1.27
C GLY A 19 11.34 -0.43 0.32
N PHE A 20 10.54 -0.46 -0.76
CA PHE A 20 10.56 -1.56 -1.75
C PHE A 20 11.88 -1.65 -2.51
N MET A 21 12.49 -0.50 -2.85
CA MET A 21 13.75 -0.48 -3.61
C MET A 21 15.01 -0.72 -2.77
N SER A 22 14.98 -0.42 -1.46
CA SER A 22 16.14 -0.63 -0.58
C SER A 22 16.44 -2.12 -0.39
N GLN A 23 17.72 -2.47 -0.40
CA GLN A 23 18.23 -3.84 -0.23
C GLN A 23 18.95 -4.06 1.09
N THR A 24 19.07 -3.04 1.94
CA THR A 24 19.75 -3.13 3.23
C THR A 24 18.78 -3.03 4.41
N GLN A 25 19.32 -2.85 5.61
CA GLN A 25 18.56 -2.56 6.83
C GLN A 25 17.70 -1.29 6.73
N SER A 26 18.03 -0.33 5.85
CA SER A 26 17.23 0.88 5.61
C SER A 26 15.78 0.57 5.27
N ARG A 27 15.53 -0.57 4.63
CA ARG A 27 14.19 -1.09 4.30
C ARG A 27 13.26 -1.13 5.51
N GLN A 28 13.73 -1.69 6.64
CA GLN A 28 12.86 -1.86 7.81
C GLN A 28 12.45 -0.50 8.39
N GLU A 29 13.41 0.43 8.51
CA GLU A 29 13.15 1.77 9.02
C GLU A 29 12.13 2.50 8.13
N LEU A 30 12.28 2.39 6.80
CA LEU A 30 11.34 2.95 5.84
C LEU A 30 9.93 2.34 5.97
N TYR A 31 9.80 1.04 6.21
CA TYR A 31 8.50 0.42 6.47
C TYR A 31 7.85 0.89 7.76
N GLU A 32 8.61 1.04 8.84
CA GLU A 32 8.07 1.57 10.09
C GLU A 32 7.60 3.02 9.93
N PHE A 33 8.37 3.84 9.23
CA PHE A 33 8.00 5.23 8.95
C PHE A 33 6.81 5.35 8.01
N SER A 34 6.71 4.47 7.01
CA SER A 34 5.53 4.35 6.17
C SER A 34 4.28 4.01 7.01
N ASN A 35 4.37 3.05 7.94
CA ASN A 35 3.26 2.71 8.83
C ASN A 35 2.83 3.91 9.70
N ILE A 36 3.78 4.72 10.17
CA ILE A 36 3.50 5.94 10.94
C ILE A 36 2.77 6.97 10.07
N LEU A 37 3.25 7.21 8.85
CA LEU A 37 2.61 8.15 7.92
C LEU A 37 1.21 7.71 7.53
N PHE A 38 0.97 6.41 7.35
CA PHE A 38 -0.38 5.89 7.12
C PHE A 38 -1.29 6.15 8.32
N LYS A 39 -0.82 5.93 9.56
CA LYS A 39 -1.58 6.29 10.77
C LYS A 39 -1.92 7.79 10.80
N HIS A 40 -0.95 8.65 10.48
CA HIS A 40 -1.19 10.10 10.37
C HIS A 40 -2.26 10.42 9.33
N LEU A 41 -2.25 9.75 8.17
CA LEU A 41 -3.29 9.88 7.14
C LEU A 41 -4.67 9.55 7.72
N THR A 42 -4.81 8.41 8.40
CA THR A 42 -6.08 7.99 9.01
C THR A 42 -6.56 8.93 10.10
N TRP A 43 -5.66 9.57 10.85
CA TRP A 43 -6.05 10.54 11.87
C TRP A 43 -6.61 11.82 11.27
N ILE A 44 -5.95 12.35 10.23
CA ILE A 44 -6.42 13.54 9.51
C ILE A 44 -7.74 13.26 8.79
N GLU A 45 -7.91 12.06 8.24
CA GLU A 45 -9.17 11.64 7.64
C GLU A 45 -10.33 11.69 8.64
N ASN A 46 -10.15 11.10 9.82
CA ASN A 46 -11.15 11.13 10.88
C ASN A 46 -11.47 12.56 11.34
N ASP A 47 -10.47 13.43 11.40
CA ASP A 47 -10.65 14.84 11.72
C ASP A 47 -11.50 15.56 10.67
N PHE A 48 -11.26 15.30 9.38
CA PHE A 48 -12.05 15.84 8.28
C PHE A 48 -13.50 15.38 8.32
N ILE A 49 -13.74 14.09 8.60
CA ILE A 49 -15.10 13.55 8.74
C ILE A 49 -15.84 14.25 9.88
N LYS A 50 -15.21 14.40 11.06
CA LYS A 50 -15.80 15.11 12.22
C LYS A 50 -16.15 16.56 11.90
N GLN A 51 -15.30 17.23 11.12
CA GLN A 51 -15.49 18.62 10.70
C GLN A 51 -16.35 18.77 9.44
N LYS A 52 -16.82 17.68 8.84
CA LYS A 52 -17.57 17.67 7.57
C LYS A 52 -16.80 18.34 6.43
N ILE A 53 -15.49 18.14 6.39
CA ILE A 53 -14.61 18.62 5.32
C ILE A 53 -14.53 17.54 4.26
N GLU A 54 -14.95 17.86 3.03
CA GLU A 54 -14.81 16.96 1.90
C GLU A 54 -13.34 16.72 1.53
N TYR A 55 -13.01 15.46 1.23
CA TYR A 55 -11.68 15.05 0.79
C TYR A 55 -11.74 13.97 -0.28
N ASN A 56 -10.58 13.73 -0.89
CA ASN A 56 -10.35 12.67 -1.83
C ASN A 56 -8.91 12.16 -1.79
N TYR A 57 -8.71 10.96 -2.32
CA TYR A 57 -7.40 10.33 -2.42
C TYR A 57 -6.64 10.71 -3.68
N ASP A 58 -7.15 11.67 -4.46
CA ASP A 58 -6.48 12.14 -5.66
C ASP A 58 -5.17 12.84 -5.30
N ILE A 59 -4.05 12.32 -5.81
CA ILE A 59 -2.69 12.79 -5.53
C ILE A 59 -1.92 13.01 -6.82
N ASN A 60 -0.85 13.80 -6.74
CA ASN A 60 0.09 13.87 -7.87
C ASN A 60 0.88 12.56 -7.95
N GLN A 61 1.40 12.27 -9.14
CA GLN A 61 2.32 11.16 -9.30
C GLN A 61 3.54 11.34 -8.38
N VAL A 62 3.87 10.30 -7.63
CA VAL A 62 5.08 10.26 -6.79
C VAL A 62 6.24 9.73 -7.63
N PRO A 63 7.21 10.57 -8.02
CA PRO A 63 8.36 10.11 -8.80
C PRO A 63 9.29 9.29 -7.90
N ILE A 64 9.51 8.02 -8.28
CA ILE A 64 10.39 7.12 -7.51
C ILE A 64 11.64 6.66 -8.27
N ARG A 65 11.72 6.95 -9.57
CA ARG A 65 12.82 6.49 -10.40
C ARG A 65 14.08 7.30 -10.10
N VAL A 66 15.00 6.69 -9.36
CA VAL A 66 16.27 7.26 -8.94
C VAL A 66 17.39 6.22 -9.01
N ASP A 67 18.64 6.66 -9.03
CA ASP A 67 19.80 5.77 -8.97
C ASP A 67 20.31 5.56 -7.54
N LYS A 68 20.09 6.55 -6.67
CA LYS A 68 20.61 6.59 -5.29
C LYS A 68 19.48 6.74 -4.28
N LEU A 69 19.56 5.97 -3.21
CA LEU A 69 18.57 6.00 -2.13
C LEU A 69 18.50 7.39 -1.50
N SER A 70 19.64 8.06 -1.32
CA SER A 70 19.69 9.43 -0.77
C SER A 70 18.83 10.45 -1.52
N THR A 71 18.64 10.28 -2.84
CA THR A 71 17.74 11.13 -3.63
C THR A 71 16.29 11.01 -3.15
N MET A 72 15.81 9.79 -2.90
CA MET A 72 14.47 9.57 -2.35
C MET A 72 14.37 10.01 -0.90
N ILE A 73 15.40 9.77 -0.09
CA ILE A 73 15.44 10.25 1.29
C ILE A 73 15.31 11.77 1.36
N GLY A 74 16.02 12.50 0.49
CA GLY A 74 15.90 13.95 0.37
C GLY A 74 14.48 14.40 -0.03
N ASP A 75 13.82 13.69 -0.96
CA ASP A 75 12.43 13.98 -1.34
C ASP A 75 11.45 13.73 -0.18
N ILE A 76 11.61 12.62 0.55
CA ILE A 76 10.78 12.28 1.72
C ILE A 76 10.94 13.34 2.80
N ILE A 77 12.17 13.75 3.14
CA ILE A 77 12.42 14.80 4.14
C ILE A 77 11.74 16.11 3.72
N ARG A 78 11.88 16.51 2.45
CA ARG A 78 11.21 17.70 1.91
C ARG A 78 9.68 17.62 2.04
N ARG A 79 9.09 16.45 1.78
CA ARG A 79 7.65 16.21 1.96
C ARG A 79 7.24 16.32 3.43
N ILE A 80 8.04 15.77 4.34
CA ILE A 80 7.82 15.91 5.79
C ILE A 80 7.85 17.37 6.22
N GLU A 81 8.81 18.17 5.76
CA GLU A 81 8.87 19.61 6.07
C GLU A 81 7.65 20.38 5.55
N LEU A 82 7.14 19.99 4.38
CA LEU A 82 5.90 20.55 3.84
C LEU A 82 4.69 20.20 4.72
N ILE A 83 4.59 18.98 5.21
CA ILE A 83 3.54 18.53 6.14
C ILE A 83 3.62 19.34 7.44
N GLU A 84 4.81 19.43 8.05
CA GLU A 84 5.05 20.17 9.30
C GLU A 84 4.61 21.63 9.21
N SER A 85 4.93 22.31 8.10
CA SER A 85 4.54 23.72 7.87
C SER A 85 3.01 23.94 7.82
N LYS A 86 2.21 22.87 7.77
CA LYS A 86 0.75 22.90 7.67
C LYS A 86 0.05 22.25 8.86
N LEU A 87 0.80 21.70 9.82
CA LEU A 87 0.22 21.05 11.00
C LEU A 87 -0.59 22.03 11.87
N GLU A 88 -0.23 23.32 11.89
CA GLU A 88 -1.03 24.35 12.55
C GLU A 88 -2.46 24.50 11.98
N SER A 89 -2.74 23.93 10.81
CA SER A 89 -4.09 23.90 10.24
C SER A 89 -4.99 22.82 10.84
N CYS A 90 -4.45 21.90 11.65
CA CYS A 90 -5.20 20.87 12.37
C CYS A 90 -5.84 21.45 13.63
N SER A 91 -7.08 21.05 13.93
CA SER A 91 -7.80 21.54 15.12
C SER A 91 -7.50 20.76 16.40
N ASP A 92 -7.00 19.53 16.28
CA ASP A 92 -6.67 18.68 17.43
C ASP A 92 -5.20 18.87 17.84
N GLU A 93 -4.98 19.58 18.96
CA GLU A 93 -3.64 19.88 19.47
C GLU A 93 -2.84 18.61 19.85
N HIS A 94 -3.50 17.55 20.34
CA HIS A 94 -2.83 16.32 20.72
C HIS A 94 -2.34 15.54 19.50
N ILE A 95 -3.18 15.43 18.47
CA ILE A 95 -2.80 14.81 17.19
C ILE A 95 -1.70 15.64 16.53
N THR A 96 -1.84 16.97 16.53
CA THR A 96 -0.84 17.90 15.97
C THR A 96 0.53 17.73 16.64
N PHE A 97 0.57 17.70 17.97
CA PHE A 97 1.80 17.46 18.72
C PHE A 97 2.39 16.09 18.41
N ARG A 98 1.56 15.04 18.39
CA ARG A 98 2.01 13.67 18.11
C ARG A 98 2.63 13.55 16.72
N MET A 99 1.96 14.09 15.69
CA MET A 99 2.47 14.11 14.33
C MET A 99 3.79 14.88 14.24
N SER A 100 3.86 16.07 14.82
CA SER A 100 5.10 16.87 14.83
C SER A 100 6.27 16.14 15.49
N SER A 101 6.03 15.46 16.62
CA SER A 101 7.07 14.67 17.29
C SER A 101 7.57 13.51 16.42
N ASP A 102 6.65 12.80 15.76
CA ASP A 102 6.99 11.67 14.88
C ASP A 102 7.78 12.14 13.66
N LEU A 103 7.30 13.17 12.98
CA LEU A 103 7.93 13.73 11.78
C LEU A 103 9.34 14.28 12.05
N ASN A 104 9.55 14.92 13.20
CA ASN A 104 10.88 15.38 13.62
C ASN A 104 11.85 14.22 13.83
N TYR A 105 11.41 13.14 14.48
CA TYR A 105 12.25 11.95 14.64
C TYR A 105 12.54 11.29 13.30
N MET A 106 11.53 11.14 12.44
CA MET A 106 11.67 10.56 11.11
C MET A 106 12.75 11.26 10.29
N LYS A 107 12.74 12.60 10.21
CA LYS A 107 13.79 13.36 9.49
C LYS A 107 15.19 13.06 10.01
N LEU A 108 15.36 13.01 11.35
CA LEU A 108 16.66 12.73 11.98
C LEU A 108 17.16 11.32 11.70
N ALA A 109 16.27 10.33 11.68
CA ALA A 109 16.61 8.94 11.41
C ALA A 109 16.86 8.69 9.92
N LEU A 110 15.99 9.22 9.05
CA LEU A 110 16.13 9.16 7.59
C LEU A 110 17.49 9.74 7.13
N GLY A 111 17.91 10.87 7.69
CA GLY A 111 19.20 11.49 7.37
C GLY A 111 20.45 10.69 7.80
N LYS A 112 20.27 9.55 8.49
CA LYS A 112 21.37 8.65 8.93
C LYS A 112 21.38 7.32 8.18
N LEU A 113 20.41 7.08 7.28
CA LEU A 113 20.39 5.86 6.50
C LEU A 113 21.61 5.80 5.57
N ASP A 114 22.14 4.59 5.40
CA ASP A 114 23.29 4.35 4.54
C ASP A 114 22.93 4.61 3.07
N GLU A 115 23.91 5.06 2.29
CA GLU A 115 23.72 5.22 0.85
C GLU A 115 23.61 3.85 0.17
N GLU A 116 22.70 3.75 -0.79
CA GLU A 116 22.47 2.54 -1.58
C GLU A 116 22.32 2.89 -3.06
N ASP A 117 22.89 2.04 -3.92
CA ASP A 117 22.53 2.05 -5.33
C ASP A 117 21.22 1.29 -5.53
N VAL A 118 20.21 1.99 -6.00
CA VAL A 118 18.85 1.45 -6.21
C VAL A 118 18.45 1.47 -7.68
N SER A 119 19.38 1.79 -8.58
CA SER A 119 19.13 1.84 -10.04
C SER A 119 18.62 0.51 -10.59
N SER A 120 18.96 -0.61 -9.96
CA SER A 120 18.47 -1.93 -10.34
C SER A 120 16.95 -2.06 -10.25
N ALA A 121 16.28 -1.28 -9.39
CA ALA A 121 14.83 -1.30 -9.23
C ALA A 121 14.06 -0.78 -10.46
N PHE A 122 14.77 -0.17 -11.43
CA PHE A 122 14.19 0.48 -12.61
C PHE A 122 14.90 0.10 -13.92
N ASN A 123 15.69 -0.97 -13.93
CA ASN A 123 16.52 -1.36 -15.06
C ASN A 123 15.74 -2.03 -16.21
N MET A 124 14.45 -2.35 -15.99
CA MET A 124 13.54 -2.97 -16.95
C MET A 124 14.00 -4.33 -17.51
N LYS A 125 14.93 -5.02 -16.84
CA LYS A 125 15.39 -6.34 -17.26
C LYS A 125 14.31 -7.42 -17.07
N LYS A 126 13.39 -7.21 -16.12
CA LYS A 126 12.35 -8.17 -15.72
C LYS A 126 12.89 -9.49 -15.18
N GLU A 127 14.20 -9.57 -14.92
CA GLU A 127 14.86 -10.79 -14.45
C GLU A 127 14.77 -10.84 -12.93
N PHE A 128 14.30 -11.97 -12.38
CA PHE A 128 14.30 -12.16 -10.94
C PHE A 128 15.68 -12.65 -10.47
N PRO A 129 16.29 -12.06 -9.43
CA PRO A 129 17.61 -12.46 -8.96
C PRO A 129 17.67 -13.95 -8.60
N ASN A 130 18.66 -14.65 -9.15
CA ASN A 130 18.94 -16.07 -8.88
C ASN A 130 17.83 -17.06 -9.27
N ILE A 131 16.85 -16.64 -10.09
CA ILE A 131 15.79 -17.51 -10.61
C ILE A 131 15.68 -17.33 -12.13
N ASN A 132 15.85 -18.43 -12.86
CA ASN A 132 15.67 -18.43 -14.31
C ASN A 132 14.23 -18.83 -14.64
N LEU A 133 13.36 -17.84 -14.83
CA LEU A 133 11.99 -18.07 -15.29
C LEU A 133 11.97 -18.29 -16.80
N THR A 134 11.02 -19.09 -17.29
CA THR A 134 10.70 -19.11 -18.72
C THR A 134 10.11 -17.76 -19.13
N GLN A 135 10.17 -17.41 -20.42
CA GLN A 135 9.57 -16.16 -20.92
C GLN A 135 8.08 -16.06 -20.56
N GLU A 136 7.35 -17.16 -20.69
CA GLU A 136 5.92 -17.23 -20.33
C GLU A 136 5.70 -16.96 -18.83
N ALA A 137 6.48 -17.60 -17.95
CA ALA A 137 6.37 -17.37 -16.51
C ALA A 137 6.79 -15.95 -16.11
N GLN A 138 7.80 -15.38 -16.77
CA GLN A 138 8.27 -14.02 -16.55
C GLN A 138 7.22 -12.98 -16.97
N ASP A 139 6.57 -13.18 -18.12
CA ASP A 139 5.52 -12.29 -18.61
C ASP A 139 4.26 -12.38 -17.73
N ALA A 140 3.86 -13.59 -17.35
CA ALA A 140 2.74 -13.82 -16.43
C ALA A 140 3.00 -13.16 -15.07
N LEU A 141 4.20 -13.35 -14.50
CA LEU A 141 4.59 -12.71 -13.25
C LEU A 141 4.61 -11.18 -13.36
N THR A 142 5.13 -10.65 -14.46
CA THR A 142 5.18 -9.20 -14.69
C THR A 142 3.78 -8.60 -14.73
N LEU A 143 2.85 -9.23 -15.45
CA LEU A 143 1.46 -8.77 -15.57
C LEU A 143 0.78 -8.77 -14.19
N PHE A 144 0.84 -9.91 -13.50
CA PHE A 144 0.28 -10.07 -12.16
C PHE A 144 0.80 -9.02 -11.18
N LEU A 145 2.12 -8.80 -11.13
CA LEU A 145 2.69 -7.82 -10.21
C LEU A 145 2.19 -6.40 -10.48
N PHE A 146 1.95 -6.01 -11.73
CA PHE A 146 1.38 -4.70 -12.05
C PHE A 146 -0.09 -4.58 -11.66
N GLU A 147 -0.88 -5.62 -11.91
CA GLU A 147 -2.32 -5.64 -11.61
C GLU A 147 -2.55 -5.70 -10.10
N GLU A 148 -1.93 -6.66 -9.42
CA GLU A 148 -2.12 -6.88 -8.00
C GLU A 148 -1.48 -5.81 -7.13
N SER A 149 -0.30 -5.27 -7.46
CA SER A 149 0.24 -4.14 -6.67
C SER A 149 -0.64 -2.90 -6.72
N TYR A 150 -1.30 -2.66 -7.86
CA TYR A 150 -2.28 -1.57 -7.97
C TYR A 150 -3.54 -1.91 -7.16
N LYS A 151 -4.03 -3.15 -7.27
CA LYS A 151 -5.23 -3.60 -6.56
C LYS A 151 -5.06 -3.53 -5.05
N GLU A 152 -3.92 -3.97 -4.51
CA GLU A 152 -3.67 -3.93 -3.07
C GLU A 152 -3.60 -2.51 -2.52
N TYR A 153 -2.99 -1.59 -3.27
CA TYR A 153 -3.05 -0.17 -2.93
C TYR A 153 -4.49 0.35 -2.93
N GLU A 154 -5.28 0.01 -3.95
CA GLU A 154 -6.69 0.39 -4.03
C GLU A 154 -7.48 -0.14 -2.82
N LEU A 155 -7.33 -1.43 -2.49
CA LEU A 155 -8.02 -2.06 -1.36
C LEU A 155 -7.66 -1.41 -0.02
N ILE A 156 -6.38 -1.10 0.23
CA ILE A 156 -5.95 -0.35 1.43
C ILE A 156 -6.74 0.95 1.56
N MET A 157 -6.86 1.71 0.46
CA MET A 157 -7.54 3.00 0.47
C MET A 157 -9.07 2.86 0.60
N VAL A 158 -9.66 1.89 -0.10
CA VAL A 158 -11.11 1.61 -0.06
C VAL A 158 -11.55 1.17 1.34
N TYR A 159 -10.85 0.21 1.93
CA TYR A 159 -11.17 -0.26 3.28
C TYR A 159 -10.88 0.80 4.33
N ASN A 160 -9.83 1.61 4.16
CA ASN A 160 -9.56 2.72 5.06
C ASN A 160 -10.69 3.76 5.03
N TYR A 161 -11.17 4.14 3.83
CA TYR A 161 -12.33 5.01 3.68
C TYR A 161 -13.58 4.41 4.32
N SER A 162 -13.87 3.14 4.04
CA SER A 162 -15.04 2.43 4.58
C SER A 162 -15.04 2.41 6.11
N LYS A 163 -13.88 2.14 6.69
CA LYS A 163 -13.66 2.15 8.14
C LYS A 163 -13.83 3.55 8.74
N ALA A 164 -13.28 4.59 8.10
CA ALA A 164 -13.38 5.96 8.60
C ALA A 164 -14.82 6.50 8.56
N ASN A 165 -15.63 6.03 7.60
CA ASN A 165 -17.02 6.45 7.42
C ASN A 165 -18.05 5.49 8.07
N SER A 166 -17.61 4.50 8.84
CA SER A 166 -18.47 3.54 9.53
C SER A 166 -18.36 3.66 11.04
N ASN A 167 -19.52 3.61 11.72
CA ASN A 167 -19.60 3.52 13.19
C ASN A 167 -19.78 2.07 13.68
N ASP A 168 -19.78 1.09 12.76
CA ASP A 168 -19.95 -0.31 13.11
C ASP A 168 -18.60 -0.94 13.50
N ALA A 169 -18.45 -1.25 14.79
CA ALA A 169 -17.22 -1.81 15.32
C ALA A 169 -16.86 -3.18 14.73
N PHE A 170 -17.84 -3.99 14.35
CA PHE A 170 -17.62 -5.32 13.77
C PHE A 170 -17.07 -5.19 12.35
N LEU A 171 -17.71 -4.34 11.53
CA LEU A 171 -17.22 -4.06 10.17
C LEU A 171 -15.84 -3.39 10.21
N ASN A 172 -15.63 -2.43 11.11
CA ASN A 172 -14.35 -1.74 11.26
C ASN A 172 -13.20 -2.70 11.63
N ARG A 173 -13.48 -3.75 12.41
CA ARG A 173 -12.51 -4.83 12.68
C ARG A 173 -12.15 -5.58 11.40
N ILE A 174 -13.16 -5.96 10.60
CA ILE A 174 -12.96 -6.69 9.34
C ILE A 174 -12.13 -5.84 8.36
N PHE A 175 -12.52 -4.58 8.14
CA PHE A 175 -11.78 -3.67 7.27
C PHE A 175 -10.33 -3.47 7.73
N GLN A 176 -10.08 -3.40 9.04
CA GLN A 176 -8.71 -3.30 9.53
C GLN A 176 -7.87 -4.55 9.19
N ILE A 177 -8.44 -5.74 9.34
CA ILE A 177 -7.73 -6.99 9.00
C ILE A 177 -7.41 -7.00 7.50
N LEU A 178 -8.38 -6.67 6.65
CA LEU A 178 -8.17 -6.61 5.19
C LEU A 178 -7.10 -5.56 4.80
N ILE A 179 -7.07 -4.39 5.45
CA ILE A 179 -6.00 -3.40 5.26
C ILE A 179 -4.63 -3.99 5.61
N ASP A 180 -4.53 -4.70 6.74
CA ASP A 180 -3.26 -5.25 7.21
C ASP A 180 -2.73 -6.36 6.28
N GLU A 181 -3.62 -7.21 5.75
CA GLU A 181 -3.27 -8.23 4.75
C GLU A 181 -2.86 -7.58 3.42
N SER A 182 -3.62 -6.60 2.91
CA SER A 182 -3.26 -5.87 1.69
C SER A 182 -1.92 -5.13 1.82
N PHE A 183 -1.58 -4.62 3.01
CA PHE A 183 -0.24 -4.06 3.27
C PHE A 183 0.87 -5.09 3.11
N PHE A 184 0.64 -6.33 3.53
CA PHE A 184 1.59 -7.41 3.39
C PHE A 184 1.75 -7.84 1.92
N HIS A 185 0.64 -7.95 1.17
CA HIS A 185 0.67 -8.26 -0.26
C HIS A 185 1.38 -7.15 -1.05
N LEU A 186 0.99 -5.88 -0.86
CA LEU A 186 1.61 -4.74 -1.53
C LEU A 186 3.13 -4.69 -1.27
N ARG A 187 3.58 -4.98 -0.05
CA ARG A 187 5.01 -5.07 0.26
C ARG A 187 5.70 -6.18 -0.51
N SER A 188 5.11 -7.36 -0.52
CA SER A 188 5.68 -8.53 -1.18
C SER A 188 5.78 -8.30 -2.68
N PHE A 189 4.71 -7.84 -3.33
CA PHE A 189 4.67 -7.55 -4.75
C PHE A 189 5.59 -6.39 -5.12
N GLY A 190 5.58 -5.30 -4.36
CA GLY A 190 6.48 -4.16 -4.56
C GLY A 190 7.95 -4.54 -4.49
N GLN A 191 8.34 -5.39 -3.53
CA GLN A 191 9.72 -5.91 -3.45
C GLN A 191 10.07 -6.77 -4.67
N MET A 192 9.16 -7.65 -5.12
CA MET A 192 9.38 -8.45 -6.31
C MET A 192 9.53 -7.59 -7.57
N MET A 193 8.71 -6.55 -7.71
CA MET A 193 8.83 -5.57 -8.80
C MET A 193 10.19 -4.84 -8.77
N ALA A 194 10.66 -4.45 -7.59
CA ALA A 194 11.98 -3.84 -7.44
C ALA A 194 13.11 -4.81 -7.80
N GLN A 195 13.00 -6.08 -7.41
CA GLN A 195 13.98 -7.11 -7.78
C GLN A 195 14.02 -7.37 -9.29
N MET A 196 12.86 -7.30 -9.95
CA MET A 196 12.73 -7.44 -11.41
C MET A 196 13.06 -6.16 -12.19
N GLY A 197 13.31 -5.05 -11.50
CA GLY A 197 13.63 -3.78 -12.12
C GLY A 197 12.46 -3.07 -12.79
N ILE A 198 11.23 -3.36 -12.36
CA ILE A 198 9.97 -2.83 -12.90
C ILE A 198 9.14 -2.07 -11.86
N LEU A 199 9.76 -1.64 -10.75
CA LEU A 199 9.05 -0.95 -9.68
C LEU A 199 8.35 0.31 -10.21
N GLY A 200 7.05 0.42 -9.92
CA GLY A 200 6.23 1.57 -10.27
C GLY A 200 5.24 1.89 -9.16
N VAL A 201 4.93 3.17 -8.98
CA VAL A 201 3.90 3.62 -8.02
C VAL A 201 2.52 3.45 -8.66
N PRO A 202 1.50 3.01 -7.89
CA PRO A 202 0.10 3.01 -8.29
C PRO A 202 -0.37 4.37 -8.84
N ARG A 203 -1.41 4.31 -9.67
CA ARG A 203 -2.05 5.52 -10.22
C ARG A 203 -2.97 6.16 -9.18
N SER A 204 -3.39 7.40 -9.45
CA SER A 204 -4.41 8.08 -8.65
C SER A 204 -5.70 7.25 -8.63
N LEU A 205 -6.34 7.18 -7.46
CA LEU A 205 -7.55 6.40 -7.24
C LEU A 205 -8.80 7.26 -7.54
N MET A 206 -9.70 6.75 -8.37
CA MET A 206 -10.94 7.43 -8.73
C MET A 206 -11.93 7.41 -7.56
N GLU A 207 -12.68 8.50 -7.35
CA GLU A 207 -13.57 8.64 -6.18
C GLU A 207 -14.65 7.57 -6.13
N GLU A 208 -15.15 7.17 -7.28
CA GLU A 208 -16.23 6.20 -7.46
C GLU A 208 -15.84 4.79 -6.96
N ILE A 209 -14.55 4.49 -6.88
CA ILE A 209 -14.05 3.19 -6.42
C ILE A 209 -14.21 3.04 -4.91
N TYR A 210 -13.90 4.09 -4.14
CA TYR A 210 -13.94 4.02 -2.67
C TYR A 210 -15.18 4.68 -2.07
N LYS A 211 -15.87 5.56 -2.80
CA LYS A 211 -17.17 6.14 -2.42
C LYS A 211 -18.32 5.37 -3.07
N PHE A 212 -18.38 4.06 -2.84
CA PHE A 212 -19.47 3.23 -3.34
C PHE A 212 -20.78 3.49 -2.56
N ASP A 213 -21.92 3.39 -3.25
CA ASP A 213 -23.24 3.64 -2.66
C ASP A 213 -23.81 2.42 -1.90
N ASN A 214 -23.35 1.21 -2.23
CA ASN A 214 -23.89 -0.04 -1.72
C ASN A 214 -22.79 -0.97 -1.21
N LEU A 215 -22.63 -1.01 0.12
CA LEU A 215 -21.66 -1.88 0.79
C LEU A 215 -21.90 -3.37 0.53
N GLU A 216 -23.16 -3.81 0.49
CA GLU A 216 -23.49 -5.22 0.23
C GLU A 216 -23.03 -5.63 -1.17
N GLN A 217 -23.28 -4.79 -2.17
CA GLN A 217 -22.83 -5.05 -3.54
C GLN A 217 -21.30 -5.01 -3.64
N PHE A 218 -20.66 -4.02 -3.01
CA PHE A 218 -19.20 -3.94 -2.95
C PHE A 218 -18.56 -5.21 -2.36
N LEU A 219 -19.09 -5.74 -1.26
CA LEU A 219 -18.58 -6.99 -0.67
C LEU A 219 -18.82 -8.21 -1.57
N LYS A 220 -19.97 -8.29 -2.24
CA LYS A 220 -20.25 -9.37 -3.21
C LYS A 220 -19.31 -9.35 -4.40
N ASP A 221 -19.06 -8.16 -4.94
CA ASP A 221 -18.14 -7.97 -6.06
C ASP A 221 -16.70 -8.29 -5.62
N GLY A 222 -16.29 -7.82 -4.44
CA GLY A 222 -15.00 -8.14 -3.83
C GLY A 222 -14.78 -9.66 -3.67
N ILE A 223 -15.78 -10.41 -3.20
CA ILE A 223 -15.67 -11.88 -3.12
C ILE A 223 -15.44 -12.51 -4.51
N GLN A 224 -16.08 -12.01 -5.56
CA GLN A 224 -15.84 -12.53 -6.92
C GLN A 224 -14.45 -12.16 -7.43
N GLU A 225 -13.96 -10.96 -7.12
CA GLU A 225 -12.60 -10.54 -7.43
C GLU A 225 -11.57 -11.45 -6.74
N GLU A 226 -11.73 -11.76 -5.45
CA GLU A 226 -10.83 -12.68 -4.73
C GLU A 226 -10.82 -14.09 -5.33
N ILE A 227 -11.98 -14.60 -5.77
CA ILE A 227 -12.05 -15.89 -6.47
C ILE A 227 -11.25 -15.85 -7.78
N GLY A 228 -11.27 -14.72 -8.48
CA GLY A 228 -10.44 -14.47 -9.67
C GLY A 228 -8.95 -14.46 -9.33
N ALA A 229 -8.53 -13.64 -8.36
CA ALA A 229 -7.15 -13.52 -7.89
C ALA A 229 -6.57 -14.87 -7.44
N LYS A 230 -7.39 -15.70 -6.78
CA LYS A 230 -7.02 -17.09 -6.45
C LYS A 230 -6.65 -17.92 -7.66
N GLU A 231 -7.48 -17.89 -8.70
CA GLU A 231 -7.22 -18.67 -9.91
C GLU A 231 -5.97 -18.17 -10.64
N GLU A 232 -5.70 -16.86 -10.61
CA GLU A 232 -4.47 -16.28 -11.15
C GLU A 232 -3.24 -16.69 -10.35
N CYS A 233 -3.29 -16.62 -9.02
CA CYS A 233 -2.23 -17.13 -8.15
C CYS A 233 -1.94 -18.61 -8.39
N ARG A 234 -2.98 -19.43 -8.60
CA ARG A 234 -2.83 -20.86 -8.91
C ARG A 234 -2.12 -21.07 -10.26
N LYS A 235 -2.55 -20.35 -11.30
CA LYS A 235 -1.92 -20.41 -12.63
C LYS A 235 -0.45 -19.97 -12.58
N LEU A 236 -0.13 -18.93 -11.81
CA LEU A 236 1.23 -18.48 -11.61
C LEU A 236 2.07 -19.50 -10.85
N ALA A 237 1.53 -20.07 -9.77
CA ALA A 237 2.19 -21.14 -9.03
C ALA A 237 2.56 -22.31 -9.96
N ASP A 238 1.63 -22.73 -10.82
CA ASP A 238 1.86 -23.77 -11.82
C ASP A 238 2.95 -23.35 -12.83
N ALA A 239 2.88 -22.12 -13.37
CA ALA A 239 3.82 -21.61 -14.37
C ALA A 239 5.26 -21.47 -13.84
N VAL A 240 5.44 -21.09 -12.58
CA VAL A 240 6.75 -20.90 -11.95
C VAL A 240 7.28 -22.19 -11.30
N SER A 241 6.44 -23.20 -11.06
CA SER A 241 6.78 -24.43 -10.31
C SER A 241 8.00 -25.16 -10.84
N ALA A 242 8.16 -25.24 -12.17
CA ALA A 242 9.29 -25.90 -12.80
C ALA A 242 10.62 -25.12 -12.63
N SER A 243 10.53 -23.81 -12.33
CA SER A 243 11.68 -22.90 -12.23
C SER A 243 12.05 -22.57 -10.77
N SER A 244 11.07 -22.55 -9.87
CA SER A 244 11.27 -22.20 -8.45
C SER A 244 10.15 -22.76 -7.57
N GLU A 245 10.49 -23.76 -6.74
CA GLU A 245 9.60 -24.29 -5.70
C GLU A 245 9.22 -23.22 -4.67
N HIS A 246 10.15 -22.31 -4.34
CA HIS A 246 9.89 -21.22 -3.42
C HIS A 246 8.80 -20.28 -3.94
N PHE A 247 8.83 -19.92 -5.23
CA PHE A 247 7.81 -19.07 -5.84
C PHE A 247 6.45 -19.75 -5.89
N ALA A 248 6.42 -21.03 -6.29
CA ALA A 248 5.18 -21.78 -6.28
C ALA A 248 4.58 -21.86 -4.86
N SER A 249 5.42 -22.07 -3.84
CA SER A 249 5.01 -22.05 -2.44
C SER A 249 4.51 -20.67 -2.00
N PHE A 250 5.12 -19.58 -2.46
CA PHE A 250 4.68 -18.22 -2.17
C PHE A 250 3.30 -17.95 -2.77
N PHE A 251 3.06 -18.25 -4.05
CA PHE A 251 1.74 -18.04 -4.67
C PHE A 251 0.65 -18.95 -4.09
N ASN A 252 1.00 -20.16 -3.67
CA ASN A 252 0.07 -21.02 -2.91
C ASN A 252 -0.24 -20.43 -1.52
N PHE A 253 0.72 -19.78 -0.89
CA PHE A 253 0.51 -19.09 0.37
C PHE A 253 -0.44 -17.89 0.20
N ILE A 254 -0.20 -17.02 -0.78
CA ILE A 254 -1.11 -15.90 -1.12
C ILE A 254 -2.51 -16.42 -1.46
N ASN A 255 -2.63 -17.46 -2.30
CA ASN A 255 -3.92 -18.09 -2.63
C ASN A 255 -4.71 -18.54 -1.39
N ASN A 256 -4.01 -19.00 -0.34
CA ASN A 256 -4.65 -19.39 0.90
C ASN A 256 -5.11 -18.18 1.73
N GLN A 257 -4.39 -17.06 1.70
CA GLN A 257 -4.82 -15.80 2.32
C GLN A 257 -6.12 -15.28 1.68
N GLU A 258 -6.27 -15.41 0.36
CA GLU A 258 -7.52 -15.00 -0.29
C GLU A 258 -8.75 -15.80 0.16
N ASN A 259 -8.58 -17.07 0.60
CA ASN A 259 -9.70 -17.80 1.23
C ASN A 259 -10.16 -17.08 2.50
N TYR A 260 -9.22 -16.53 3.27
CA TYR A 260 -9.53 -15.83 4.49
C TYR A 260 -10.18 -14.47 4.21
N HIS A 261 -9.75 -13.76 3.16
CA HIS A 261 -10.40 -12.52 2.72
C HIS A 261 -11.86 -12.76 2.33
N ILE A 262 -12.12 -13.82 1.55
CA ILE A 262 -13.48 -14.23 1.21
C ILE A 262 -14.31 -14.50 2.47
N ALA A 263 -13.78 -15.28 3.41
CA ALA A 263 -14.48 -15.59 4.66
C ALA A 263 -14.81 -14.33 5.48
N LEU A 264 -13.89 -13.37 5.55
CA LEU A 264 -14.10 -12.08 6.22
C LEU A 264 -15.20 -11.25 5.54
N MET A 265 -15.23 -11.22 4.20
CA MET A 265 -16.28 -10.52 3.46
C MET A 265 -17.64 -11.21 3.59
N GLU A 266 -17.68 -12.54 3.63
CA GLU A 266 -18.89 -13.31 3.92
C GLU A 266 -19.41 -13.03 5.35
N GLU A 267 -18.52 -12.98 6.35
CA GLU A 267 -18.86 -12.56 7.72
C GLU A 267 -19.45 -11.14 7.76
N ALA A 268 -18.86 -10.20 7.00
CA ALA A 268 -19.37 -8.85 6.89
C ALA A 268 -20.77 -8.81 6.24
N LEU A 269 -20.98 -9.57 5.15
CA LEU A 269 -22.26 -9.70 4.47
C LEU A 269 -23.35 -10.28 5.38
N GLU A 270 -23.01 -11.31 6.14
CA GLU A 270 -23.94 -11.87 7.12
C GLU A 270 -24.34 -10.86 8.20
N HIS A 271 -23.38 -10.06 8.67
CA HIS A 271 -23.62 -9.05 9.69
C HIS A 271 -24.53 -7.93 9.21
N ILE A 272 -24.32 -7.42 7.99
CA ILE A 272 -25.20 -6.38 7.42
C ILE A 272 -26.60 -6.90 7.07
N ASN A 273 -26.75 -8.19 6.74
CA ASN A 273 -28.06 -8.78 6.39
C ASN A 273 -28.90 -9.17 7.62
N LYS A 274 -28.28 -9.27 8.80
CA LYS A 274 -28.98 -9.58 10.08
C LYS A 274 -29.52 -8.34 10.79
N ASN A 275 -29.03 -7.16 10.41
CA ASN A 275 -29.39 -5.86 11.02
C ASN A 275 -30.17 -4.98 10.04
#